data_AF-A0AAV5EMU1-F1
#
_entry.id   AF-A0AAV5EMU1-F1
#
_cell.length_a   1.000
_cell.length_b   1.000
_cell.length_c   1.000
_cell.angle_alpha   90.00
_cell.angle_beta   90.00
_cell.angle_gamma   90.00
#
_symmetry.space_group_name_H-M   'P 1'
#
loop_
_entity.id
_entity.type
_entity.pdbx_description
1 polymer ?
#
loop_
_entity_poly.entity_id
_entity_poly.type
_entity_poly.pdbx_seq_one_letter_code
_entity_poly.pdbx_strand_id
1 'polypeptide(L)'
;MAEMVQAVMSRLGSMLTDIAKEEVEKLLSVPGEIAKLQRTLLDLSSIIADAERRRIRESAVERWLKELRDAMYETDDILDEYKIMKAEENASSSMHMTKRLKTSAACFSIQRNMGRRIHALNQRLEDIEVRSSRFGFVSHAISSISTYGCQQIKSSRRTAPGIDPSDGVERILKKIRE
;
A
#
# COMPACT_ATOMS: atom_id res chain seq x y z
N MET A 1 -9.62 -11.27 -7.19
CA MET A 1 -8.96 -11.08 -5.88
C MET A 1 -8.38 -9.68 -5.78
N ALA A 2 -7.84 -9.14 -6.88
CA ALA A 2 -7.36 -7.77 -6.94
C ALA A 2 -8.34 -6.73 -6.34
N GLU A 3 -9.62 -6.77 -6.72
CA GLU A 3 -10.67 -5.88 -6.18
C GLU A 3 -10.80 -5.97 -4.65
N MET A 4 -10.68 -7.16 -4.08
CA MET A 4 -10.74 -7.36 -2.63
C MET A 4 -9.57 -6.67 -1.93
N VAL A 5 -8.35 -6.82 -2.47
CA VAL A 5 -7.16 -6.16 -1.91
C VAL A 5 -7.27 -4.65 -2.02
N GLN A 6 -7.78 -4.12 -3.13
CA GLN A 6 -8.02 -2.68 -3.30
C GLN A 6 -9.06 -2.14 -2.30
N ALA A 7 -10.15 -2.88 -2.09
CA ALA A 7 -11.17 -2.52 -1.11
C ALA A 7 -10.58 -2.50 0.31
N VAL A 8 -9.84 -3.54 0.70
CA VAL A 8 -9.17 -3.62 2.02
C VAL A 8 -8.18 -2.47 2.20
N MET A 9 -7.33 -2.18 1.21
CA MET A 9 -6.40 -1.05 1.28
C MET A 9 -7.12 0.29 1.46
N SER A 10 -8.23 0.50 0.75
CA SER A 10 -9.03 1.72 0.87
C SER A 10 -9.59 1.87 2.29
N ARG A 11 -10.09 0.78 2.87
CA ARG A 11 -10.61 0.75 4.24
C ARG A 11 -9.51 1.02 5.29
N LEU A 12 -8.32 0.43 5.12
CA LEU A 12 -7.16 0.69 5.99
C LEU A 12 -6.75 2.17 5.95
N GLY A 13 -6.79 2.80 4.76
CA GLY A 13 -6.53 4.23 4.62
C GLY A 13 -7.55 5.10 5.37
N SER A 14 -8.84 4.74 5.34
CA SER A 14 -9.87 5.40 6.14
C SER A 14 -9.57 5.27 7.64
N MET A 15 -9.25 4.07 8.12
CA MET A 15 -8.91 3.83 9.52
C MET A 15 -7.72 4.68 9.97
N LEU A 16 -6.65 4.77 9.16
CA LEU A 16 -5.50 5.64 9.44
C LEU A 16 -5.90 7.11 9.55
N THR A 17 -6.74 7.57 8.62
CA THR A 17 -7.24 8.95 8.59
C THR A 17 -8.07 9.27 9.84
N ASP A 18 -8.90 8.33 10.28
CA ASP A 18 -9.71 8.49 11.49
C ASP A 18 -8.82 8.55 12.74
N ILE A 19 -7.83 7.67 12.85
CA ILE A 19 -6.87 7.70 13.97
C ILE A 19 -6.07 9.01 13.98
N ALA A 20 -5.68 9.52 12.81
CA ALA A 20 -4.92 10.77 12.70
C ALA A 20 -5.73 12.01 13.10
N LYS A 21 -7.06 12.02 12.85
CA LYS A 21 -7.95 13.14 13.20
C LYS A 21 -8.19 13.29 14.69
N GLU A 22 -8.06 12.21 15.45
CA GLU A 22 -8.45 12.19 16.86
C GLU A 22 -7.35 12.71 17.82
N GLU A 23 -6.24 13.27 17.30
CA GLU A 23 -5.08 13.78 18.08
C GLU A 23 -4.62 12.80 19.18
N VAL A 24 -4.66 11.50 18.88
CA VAL A 24 -4.50 10.47 19.90
C VAL A 24 -3.02 10.14 20.09
N GLU A 25 -2.37 10.79 21.07
CA GLU A 25 -1.09 10.38 21.68
C GLU A 25 -1.09 8.92 22.19
N LYS A 26 -2.25 8.25 22.25
CA LYS A 26 -2.48 6.97 22.95
C LYS A 26 -2.22 5.69 22.14
N LEU A 27 -1.95 5.75 20.83
CA LEU A 27 -1.80 4.56 19.98
C LEU A 27 -0.44 4.51 19.25
N LEU A 28 0.67 4.78 19.95
CA LEU A 28 2.01 4.90 19.33
C LEU A 28 2.48 3.69 18.48
N SER A 29 1.78 2.54 18.48
CA SER A 29 2.15 1.36 17.69
C SER A 29 1.15 0.98 16.58
N VAL A 30 -0.14 1.25 16.73
CA VAL A 30 -1.17 0.74 15.79
C VAL A 30 -1.13 1.43 14.40
N PRO A 31 -0.99 2.76 14.28
CA PRO A 31 -0.90 3.43 12.98
C PRO A 31 0.32 2.97 12.17
N GLY A 32 1.46 2.71 12.83
CA GLY A 32 2.65 2.19 12.17
C GLY A 32 2.43 0.80 11.59
N GLU A 33 1.80 -0.08 12.35
CA GLU A 33 1.43 -1.43 11.91
C GLU A 33 0.39 -1.41 10.77
N ILE A 34 -0.61 -0.53 10.81
CA ILE A 34 -1.59 -0.39 9.72
C ILE A 34 -0.92 0.15 8.44
N ALA A 35 -0.03 1.14 8.56
CA ALA A 35 0.70 1.67 7.42
C ALA A 35 1.62 0.61 6.80
N LYS A 36 2.27 -0.23 7.62
CA LYS A 36 3.06 -1.38 7.16
C LYS A 36 2.19 -2.40 6.41
N LEU A 37 1.01 -2.68 6.95
CA LEU A 37 0.04 -3.59 6.32
C LEU A 37 -0.36 -3.08 4.94
N GLN A 38 -0.72 -1.80 4.84
CA GLN A 38 -1.11 -1.17 3.58
C GLN A 38 0.00 -1.22 2.52
N ARG A 39 1.27 -0.99 2.90
CA ARG A 39 2.40 -1.08 1.96
C ARG A 39 2.58 -2.49 1.42
N THR A 40 2.57 -3.49 2.30
CA THR A 40 2.71 -4.90 1.91
C THR A 40 1.60 -5.32 0.94
N LEU A 41 0.36 -4.86 1.18
CA LEU A 41 -0.76 -5.10 0.29
C LEU A 41 -0.65 -4.39 -1.05
N LEU A 42 -0.05 -3.19 -1.07
CA LEU A 42 0.23 -2.48 -2.31
C LEU A 42 1.24 -3.25 -3.17
N ASP A 43 2.32 -3.76 -2.57
CA ASP A 43 3.32 -4.55 -3.27
C ASP A 43 2.71 -5.82 -3.86
N LEU A 44 1.93 -6.55 -3.05
CA LEU A 44 1.17 -7.72 -3.48
C LEU A 44 0.16 -7.38 -4.58
N SER A 45 -0.50 -6.22 -4.53
CA SER A 45 -1.50 -5.83 -5.53
C SER A 45 -0.94 -5.80 -6.95
N SER A 46 0.35 -5.50 -7.10
CA SER A 46 1.03 -5.44 -8.39
C SER A 46 1.18 -6.80 -9.07
N ILE A 47 1.20 -7.90 -8.29
CA ILE A 47 1.45 -9.27 -8.79
C ILE A 47 0.20 -10.15 -8.80
N ILE A 48 -0.87 -9.76 -8.10
CA ILE A 48 -2.10 -10.58 -7.97
C ILE A 48 -2.74 -10.87 -9.34
N ALA A 49 -2.76 -9.90 -10.25
CA ALA A 49 -3.37 -10.09 -11.57
C ALA A 49 -2.70 -11.24 -12.37
N ASP A 50 -1.38 -11.32 -12.31
CA ASP A 50 -0.63 -12.40 -12.96
C ASP A 50 -0.84 -13.74 -12.23
N ALA A 51 -0.78 -13.72 -10.90
CA ALA A 51 -1.03 -14.89 -10.07
C ALA A 51 -2.43 -15.50 -10.33
N GLU A 52 -3.49 -14.67 -10.44
CA GLU A 52 -4.85 -15.14 -10.70
C GLU A 52 -4.97 -15.85 -12.06
N ARG A 53 -4.23 -15.41 -13.10
CA ARG A 53 -4.20 -16.08 -14.41
C ARG A 53 -3.49 -17.44 -14.35
N ARG A 54 -2.44 -17.54 -13.54
CA ARG A 54 -1.61 -18.75 -13.40
C ARG A 54 -2.21 -19.79 -12.46
N ARG A 55 -3.10 -19.39 -11.56
CA ARG A 55 -3.77 -20.25 -10.56
C ARG A 55 -4.30 -21.57 -11.11
N ILE A 56 -4.91 -21.55 -12.30
CA ILE A 56 -5.55 -22.74 -12.90
C ILE A 56 -4.51 -23.81 -13.28
N ARG A 57 -3.30 -23.38 -13.67
CA ARG A 57 -2.24 -24.27 -14.18
C ARG A 57 -1.23 -24.66 -13.10
N GLU A 58 -1.09 -23.83 -12.06
CA GLU A 58 -0.07 -23.97 -11.04
C GLU A 58 -0.71 -24.08 -9.65
N SER A 59 -0.84 -25.30 -9.15
CA SER A 59 -1.44 -25.57 -7.83
C SER A 59 -0.70 -24.90 -6.65
N ALA A 60 0.61 -24.65 -6.81
CA ALA A 60 1.38 -23.90 -5.83
C ALA A 60 0.99 -22.41 -5.79
N VAL A 61 0.68 -21.80 -6.96
CA VAL A 61 0.15 -20.44 -7.05
C VAL A 61 -1.26 -20.37 -6.48
N GLU A 62 -2.09 -21.40 -6.71
CA GLU A 62 -3.42 -21.49 -6.09
C GLU A 62 -3.37 -21.51 -4.57
N ARG A 63 -2.49 -22.35 -4.01
CA ARG A 63 -2.30 -22.42 -2.55
C ARG A 63 -1.83 -21.07 -2.01
N TRP A 64 -0.85 -20.44 -2.66
CA TRP A 64 -0.35 -19.12 -2.28
C TRP A 64 -1.46 -18.05 -2.31
N LEU A 65 -2.28 -18.01 -3.37
CA LEU A 65 -3.43 -17.08 -3.45
C LEU A 65 -4.48 -17.36 -2.37
N LYS A 66 -4.69 -18.63 -2.00
CA LYS A 66 -5.61 -18.98 -0.91
C LYS A 66 -5.13 -18.41 0.42
N GLU A 67 -3.84 -18.55 0.74
CA GLU A 67 -3.27 -17.99 1.96
C GLU A 67 -3.37 -16.46 2.00
N LEU A 68 -3.16 -15.78 0.87
CA LEU A 68 -3.39 -14.34 0.74
C LEU A 68 -4.86 -13.97 0.98
N ARG A 69 -5.79 -14.72 0.39
CA ARG A 69 -7.24 -14.51 0.59
C ARG A 69 -7.63 -14.64 2.06
N ASP A 70 -7.11 -15.65 2.75
CA ASP A 70 -7.42 -15.89 4.15
C ASP A 70 -6.94 -14.72 5.02
N ALA A 71 -5.75 -14.16 4.73
CA ALA A 71 -5.27 -12.94 5.39
C ALA A 71 -6.16 -11.71 5.09
N MET A 72 -6.74 -11.62 3.88
CA MET A 72 -7.64 -10.52 3.52
C MET A 72 -8.96 -10.58 4.27
N TYR A 73 -9.54 -11.77 4.45
CA TYR A 73 -10.73 -11.92 5.28
C TYR A 73 -10.48 -11.53 6.73
N GLU A 74 -9.36 -11.98 7.31
CA GLU A 74 -9.02 -11.60 8.68
C GLU A 74 -8.77 -10.09 8.84
N THR A 75 -8.23 -9.43 7.81
CA THR A 75 -8.11 -7.96 7.80
C THR A 75 -9.48 -7.29 7.77
N ASP A 76 -10.40 -7.82 6.96
CA ASP A 76 -11.78 -7.32 6.83
C ASP A 76 -12.52 -7.39 8.17
N ASP A 77 -12.36 -8.49 8.90
CA ASP A 77 -12.91 -8.73 10.24
C ASP A 77 -12.41 -7.68 11.25
N ILE A 78 -11.09 -7.40 11.27
CA ILE A 78 -10.51 -6.37 12.16
C ILE A 78 -11.08 -4.98 11.85
N LEU A 79 -11.21 -4.66 10.57
CA LEU A 79 -11.75 -3.38 10.13
C LEU A 79 -13.22 -3.22 10.53
N ASP A 80 -14.01 -4.31 10.50
CA ASP A 80 -15.40 -4.29 10.97
C ASP A 80 -15.48 -4.13 12.50
N GLU A 81 -14.63 -4.82 13.26
CA GLU A 81 -14.51 -4.63 14.71
C GLU A 81 -14.17 -3.17 15.07
N TYR A 82 -13.23 -2.55 14.33
CA TYR A 82 -12.89 -1.13 14.52
C TYR A 82 -14.09 -0.20 14.27
N LYS A 83 -14.85 -0.44 13.20
CA LYS A 83 -16.04 0.37 12.88
C LYS A 83 -17.11 0.25 13.97
N ILE A 84 -17.36 -0.95 14.48
CA ILE A 84 -18.32 -1.19 15.57
C ILE A 84 -17.86 -0.44 16.83
N MET A 85 -16.59 -0.59 17.21
CA MET A 85 -16.00 0.11 18.36
C MET A 85 -16.17 1.64 18.23
N LYS A 86 -15.92 2.19 17.03
CA LYS A 86 -16.10 3.63 16.77
C LYS A 86 -17.55 4.09 16.83
N ALA A 87 -18.48 3.28 16.33
CA ALA A 87 -19.90 3.58 16.42
C ALA A 87 -20.37 3.64 17.88
N GLU A 88 -19.93 2.70 18.72
CA GLU A 88 -20.24 2.68 20.15
C GLU A 88 -19.64 3.87 20.92
N GLU A 89 -18.41 4.28 20.59
CA GLU A 89 -17.76 5.46 21.16
C GLU A 89 -18.56 6.74 20.83
N ASN A 90 -18.98 6.90 19.57
CA ASN A 90 -19.76 8.04 19.12
C ASN A 90 -21.16 8.08 19.75
N ALA A 91 -21.85 6.94 19.86
CA ALA A 91 -23.15 6.85 20.50
C ALA A 91 -23.07 7.21 22.00
N SER A 92 -22.02 6.75 22.69
CA SER A 92 -21.81 7.04 24.11
C SER A 92 -21.49 8.51 24.38
N SER A 93 -20.88 9.22 23.43
CA SER A 93 -20.56 10.65 23.56
C SER A 93 -21.79 11.58 23.49
N SER A 94 -22.96 11.08 23.08
CA SER A 94 -24.23 11.81 23.05
C SER A 94 -24.89 11.93 24.44
N MET A 95 -24.54 11.07 25.40
CA MET A 95 -24.98 11.16 26.79
C MET A 95 -23.94 11.96 27.58
N HIS A 96 -24.35 13.10 28.12
CA HIS A 96 -23.50 13.98 28.93
C HIS A 96 -22.92 13.25 30.16
N MET A 97 -21.78 12.58 29.99
CA MET A 97 -20.94 12.15 31.11
C MET A 97 -19.47 12.37 30.77
N THR A 98 -18.91 13.37 31.44
CA THR A 98 -17.52 13.81 31.52
C THR A 98 -16.49 13.17 30.59
N LYS A 99 -15.85 14.01 29.77
CA LYS A 99 -14.72 13.73 28.85
C LYS A 99 -13.49 13.01 29.46
N ARG A 100 -13.50 12.58 30.72
CA ARG A 100 -12.33 12.02 31.45
C ARG A 100 -12.27 10.50 31.57
N LEU A 101 -13.32 9.75 31.20
CA LEU A 101 -13.34 8.28 31.29
C LEU A 101 -13.61 7.59 29.94
N LYS A 102 -13.07 8.15 28.85
CA LYS A 102 -13.44 7.75 27.47
C LYS A 102 -12.88 6.40 26.98
N THR A 103 -12.11 5.68 27.78
CA THR A 103 -11.65 4.33 27.42
C THR A 103 -11.97 3.38 28.56
N SER A 104 -13.13 2.72 28.47
CA SER A 104 -13.43 1.59 29.34
C SER A 104 -12.35 0.51 29.15
N ALA A 105 -12.13 -0.32 30.17
CA ALA A 105 -11.21 -1.45 30.07
C ALA A 105 -11.55 -2.37 28.88
N ALA A 106 -12.83 -2.44 28.50
CA ALA A 106 -13.31 -3.14 27.31
C ALA A 106 -12.78 -2.50 26.01
N CYS A 107 -12.90 -1.18 25.84
CA CYS A 107 -12.39 -0.46 24.66
C CYS A 107 -10.86 -0.63 24.52
N PHE A 108 -10.12 -0.50 25.63
CA PHE A 108 -8.67 -0.74 25.62
C PHE A 108 -8.31 -2.20 25.26
N SER A 109 -9.10 -3.16 25.73
CA SER A 109 -8.90 -4.59 25.41
C SER A 109 -9.13 -4.87 23.92
N ILE A 110 -10.17 -4.27 23.32
CA ILE A 110 -10.49 -4.38 21.89
C ILE A 110 -9.34 -3.76 21.06
N GLN A 111 -8.92 -2.53 21.39
CA GLN A 111 -7.79 -1.87 20.71
C GLN A 111 -6.50 -2.68 20.77
N ARG A 112 -6.18 -3.25 21.94
CA ARG A 112 -4.99 -4.09 22.11
C ARG A 112 -5.10 -5.40 21.33
N ASN A 113 -6.27 -6.01 21.28
CA ASN A 113 -6.54 -7.21 20.50
C ASN A 113 -6.34 -6.95 19.00
N MET A 114 -6.93 -5.87 18.48
CA MET A 114 -6.75 -5.45 17.09
C MET A 114 -5.27 -5.20 16.77
N GLY A 115 -4.56 -4.46 17.62
CA GLY A 115 -3.12 -4.19 17.41
C GLY A 115 -2.28 -5.47 17.31
N ARG A 116 -2.55 -6.47 18.16
CA ARG A 116 -1.88 -7.78 18.10
C ARG A 116 -2.18 -8.53 16.80
N ARG A 117 -3.44 -8.53 16.37
CA ARG A 117 -3.86 -9.22 15.14
C ARG A 117 -3.28 -8.54 13.89
N ILE A 118 -3.25 -7.21 13.85
CA ILE A 118 -2.59 -6.46 12.76
C ILE A 118 -1.10 -6.79 12.70
N HIS A 119 -0.42 -6.85 13.85
CA HIS A 119 0.99 -7.25 13.89
C HIS A 119 1.21 -8.68 13.37
N ALA A 120 0.36 -9.63 13.75
CA ALA A 120 0.41 -11.00 13.24
C ALA A 120 0.11 -11.07 11.72
N LEU A 121 -0.83 -10.26 11.23
CA LEU A 121 -1.12 -10.13 9.79
C LEU A 121 0.06 -9.59 9.02
N ASN A 122 0.77 -8.58 9.55
CA ASN A 122 1.97 -8.05 8.92
C ASN A 122 3.03 -9.13 8.73
N GLN A 123 3.32 -9.92 9.77
CA GLN A 123 4.27 -11.03 9.67
C GLN A 123 3.83 -12.04 8.61
N ARG A 124 2.56 -12.45 8.61
CA ARG A 124 2.02 -13.41 7.64
C ARG A 124 2.06 -12.87 6.21
N LEU A 125 1.75 -11.59 6.00
CA LEU A 125 1.74 -10.99 4.67
C LEU A 125 3.15 -10.75 4.15
N GLU A 126 4.12 -10.42 5.00
CA GLU A 126 5.53 -10.40 4.64
C GLU A 126 6.00 -11.80 4.20
N ASP A 127 5.63 -12.85 4.94
CA ASP A 127 5.97 -14.23 4.54
C ASP A 127 5.30 -14.65 3.22
N ILE A 128 4.09 -14.16 2.95
CA ILE A 128 3.39 -14.37 1.67
C ILE A 128 4.11 -13.61 0.55
N GLU A 129 4.47 -12.35 0.77
CA GLU A 129 5.18 -11.48 -0.18
C GLU A 129 6.55 -12.07 -0.53
N VAL A 130 7.35 -12.47 0.47
CA VAL A 130 8.68 -13.06 0.25
C VAL A 130 8.57 -14.36 -0.56
N ARG A 131 7.60 -15.23 -0.24
CA ARG A 131 7.39 -16.47 -1.01
C ARG A 131 6.92 -16.21 -2.44
N SER A 132 6.31 -15.05 -2.72
CA SER A 132 5.85 -14.71 -4.06
C SER A 132 7.00 -14.66 -5.08
N SER A 133 8.21 -14.29 -4.62
CA SER A 133 9.44 -14.25 -5.42
C SER A 133 9.78 -15.60 -6.08
N ARG A 134 9.31 -16.72 -5.52
CA ARG A 134 9.56 -18.07 -6.05
C ARG A 134 8.79 -18.36 -7.34
N PHE A 135 7.72 -17.62 -7.62
CA PHE A 135 6.86 -17.86 -8.77
C PHE A 135 7.24 -17.01 -9.98
N GLY A 136 8.07 -15.97 -9.81
CA GLY A 136 8.44 -15.05 -10.89
C GLY A 136 7.23 -14.34 -11.49
N PHE A 137 6.31 -13.84 -10.65
CA PHE A 137 5.14 -13.12 -11.12
C PHE A 137 5.52 -11.84 -11.87
N VAL A 138 4.76 -11.53 -12.92
CA VAL A 138 4.92 -10.25 -13.62
C VAL A 138 4.23 -9.16 -12.81
N SER A 139 5.02 -8.21 -12.28
CA SER A 139 4.46 -7.02 -11.64
C SER A 139 3.84 -6.11 -12.70
N HIS A 140 2.55 -5.85 -12.56
CA HIS A 140 1.86 -4.77 -13.22
C HIS A 140 1.79 -3.64 -12.21
N ALA A 141 2.90 -2.91 -12.04
CA ALA A 141 2.84 -1.65 -11.33
C ALA A 141 1.69 -0.83 -11.95
N ILE A 142 0.80 -0.31 -11.10
CA ILE A 142 -0.15 0.70 -11.54
C ILE A 142 0.73 1.85 -12.01
N SER A 143 0.91 1.95 -13.33
CA SER A 143 1.56 3.10 -13.94
C SER A 143 0.63 4.27 -13.63
N SER A 144 0.84 4.92 -12.49
CA SER A 144 0.42 6.29 -12.30
C SER A 144 0.86 7.01 -13.57
N ILE A 145 -0.11 7.52 -14.32
CA ILE A 145 0.11 8.26 -15.55
C ILE A 145 1.17 9.34 -15.24
N SER A 146 2.38 9.06 -15.71
CA SER A 146 3.46 10.01 -15.87
C SER A 146 3.91 9.86 -17.30
N THR A 147 3.02 10.23 -18.24
CA THR A 147 3.44 10.73 -19.54
C THR A 147 4.12 12.07 -19.35
N TYR A 148 5.36 12.02 -18.88
CA TYR A 148 6.43 12.90 -19.33
C TYR A 148 7.55 11.95 -19.75
N GLY A 149 7.85 11.96 -21.05
CA GLY A 149 8.62 10.93 -21.70
C GLY A 149 10.03 10.77 -21.13
N CYS A 150 10.46 9.52 -21.00
CA CYS A 150 11.87 9.20 -21.03
C CYS A 150 12.03 7.91 -21.85
N GLN A 151 12.36 8.09 -23.13
CA GLN A 151 12.78 6.99 -23.98
C GLN A 151 14.09 6.42 -23.41
N GLN A 152 14.04 5.17 -23.00
CA GLN A 152 15.26 4.39 -22.81
C GLN A 152 15.94 4.21 -24.16
N ILE A 153 17.09 4.85 -24.35
CA ILE A 153 18.06 4.40 -25.35
C ILE A 153 19.13 3.62 -24.60
N LYS A 154 19.08 2.30 -24.82
CA LYS A 154 20.12 1.35 -24.42
C LYS A 154 21.44 1.76 -25.08
N SER A 155 22.49 1.79 -24.28
CA SER A 155 23.87 1.97 -24.71
C SER A 155 24.27 0.95 -25.78
N SER A 156 24.93 1.40 -26.85
CA SER A 156 25.98 0.59 -27.48
C SER A 156 27.07 1.47 -28.10
N ARG A 157 28.29 0.97 -27.96
CA ARG A 157 29.58 1.64 -28.14
C ARG A 157 29.94 1.87 -29.62
N ARG A 158 30.80 2.89 -29.82
CA ARG A 158 32.07 2.94 -30.57
C ARG A 158 32.18 3.78 -31.86
N THR A 159 33.18 4.68 -31.78
CA THR A 159 34.14 5.20 -32.79
C THR A 159 33.79 6.48 -33.56
N ALA A 160 34.61 7.51 -33.33
CA ALA A 160 34.70 8.75 -34.13
C ALA A 160 35.28 8.48 -35.53
N PRO A 161 35.06 9.39 -36.48
CA PRO A 161 36.15 10.31 -36.81
C PRO A 161 35.69 11.78 -36.98
N GLY A 162 36.66 12.68 -36.89
CA GLY A 162 36.47 14.10 -36.60
C GLY A 162 35.80 14.94 -37.68
N ILE A 163 35.17 16.01 -37.21
CA ILE A 163 34.75 17.17 -37.99
C ILE A 163 35.18 18.41 -37.19
N ASP A 164 35.88 19.28 -37.93
CA ASP A 164 36.47 20.56 -37.57
C ASP A 164 35.46 21.52 -36.88
N PRO A 165 35.76 22.12 -35.71
CA PRO A 165 34.87 23.04 -35.04
C PRO A 165 35.10 24.48 -35.52
N SER A 166 34.65 24.80 -36.73
CA SER A 166 34.64 26.18 -37.22
C SER A 166 33.44 26.43 -38.14
N ASP A 167 32.20 26.40 -37.63
CA ASP A 167 31.03 26.97 -38.35
C ASP A 167 29.73 27.15 -37.53
N GLY A 168 29.81 27.22 -36.20
CA GLY A 168 28.61 27.23 -35.33
C GLY A 168 28.26 28.54 -34.63
N VAL A 169 29.18 29.51 -34.57
CA VAL A 169 29.05 30.67 -33.65
C VAL A 169 28.30 31.87 -34.23
N GLU A 170 27.98 31.89 -35.51
CA GLU A 170 27.30 33.05 -36.13
C GLU A 170 25.77 32.99 -36.14
N ARG A 171 25.15 31.88 -35.72
CA ARG A 171 23.68 31.71 -35.87
C ARG A 171 22.85 32.12 -34.65
N ILE A 172 23.48 32.31 -33.47
CA ILE A 172 22.77 32.61 -32.22
C ILE A 172 22.77 34.11 -31.86
N LEU A 173 23.73 34.91 -32.35
CA LEU A 173 23.85 36.31 -31.95
C LEU A 173 23.02 37.32 -32.77
N LYS A 174 22.20 36.87 -33.73
CA LYS A 174 21.34 37.77 -34.54
C LYS A 174 19.87 37.86 -34.08
N LYS A 175 19.50 37.24 -32.95
CA LYS A 175 18.10 37.20 -32.47
C LYS A 175 17.82 38.02 -31.19
N ILE A 176 18.76 38.83 -30.71
CA ILE A 176 18.57 39.70 -29.51
C ILE A 176 18.84 41.19 -29.85
N ARG A 177 18.31 41.66 -30.98
CA ARG A 177 18.10 43.09 -31.23
C ARG A 177 17.05 43.28 -32.31
N GLU A 178 15.80 43.24 -31.90
CA GLU A 178 14.65 43.99 -32.45
C GLU A 178 13.50 43.92 -31.43
#